data_AF-A0A7C3ZJ42-F1
#
_entry.id   AF-A0A7C3ZJ42-F1
#
_cell.length_a   1.000
_cell.length_b   1.000
_cell.length_c   1.000
_cell.angle_alpha   90.00
_cell.angle_beta   90.00
_cell.angle_gamma   90.00
#
_symmetry.space_group_name_H-M   'P 1'
#
loop_
_entity.id
_entity.type
_entity.pdbx_description
1 polymer ?
#
loop_
_entity_poly.entity_id
_entity_poly.type
_entity_poly.pdbx_seq_one_letter_code
_entity_poly.pdbx_strand_id
1 'polypeptide(L)' 'MKTMKRRLSSAEEFDIMKLVLDKFLWLGTFFIGWGLYSVMTSDFTAGMYRILVGVVVFIVFAGIVVREFEMIR' A
#
# COMPACT_ATOMS: atom_id res chain seq x y z
N MET A 1 -26.10 -18.80 21.86
CA MET A 1 -24.81 -18.43 22.49
C MET A 1 -24.31 -17.17 21.81
N LYS A 2 -24.31 -16.01 22.49
CA LYS A 2 -23.87 -14.74 21.89
C LYS A 2 -22.34 -14.79 21.82
N THR A 3 -21.77 -14.97 20.63
CA THR A 3 -20.32 -15.05 20.44
C THR A 3 -19.68 -13.72 20.83
N MET A 4 -18.92 -13.69 21.93
CA MET A 4 -18.07 -12.56 22.24
C MET A 4 -17.02 -12.44 21.13
N LYS A 5 -17.06 -11.34 20.38
CA LYS A 5 -16.05 -11.02 19.38
C LYS A 5 -14.72 -10.84 20.10
N ARG A 6 -13.71 -11.63 19.73
CA ARG A 6 -12.34 -11.45 20.23
C ARG A 6 -11.86 -10.07 19.79
N ARG A 7 -11.35 -9.27 20.73
CA ARG A 7 -10.65 -8.01 20.43
C ARG A 7 -9.16 -8.30 20.41
N LEU A 8 -8.47 -7.69 19.47
CA LEU A 8 -7.03 -7.80 19.34
C LEU A 8 -6.36 -6.90 20.37
N SER A 9 -5.19 -7.30 20.84
CA SER A 9 -4.28 -6.42 21.57
C SER A 9 -3.66 -5.40 20.61
N SER A 10 -3.23 -4.24 21.12
CA SER A 10 -2.61 -3.20 20.28
C SER A 10 -1.38 -3.70 19.51
N ALA A 11 -0.66 -4.69 20.06
CA ALA A 11 0.47 -5.33 19.37
C ALA A 11 0.01 -6.16 18.17
N GLU A 12 -1.07 -6.94 18.32
CA GLU A 12 -1.65 -7.73 17.23
C GLU A 12 -2.27 -6.83 16.15
N GLU A 13 -2.87 -5.69 16.54
CA GLU A 13 -3.37 -4.69 15.59
C GLU A 13 -2.24 -4.09 14.74
N PHE A 14 -1.09 -3.79 15.35
CA PHE A 14 0.09 -3.31 14.63
C PHE A 14 0.67 -4.36 13.67
N ASP A 15 0.73 -5.62 14.09
CA ASP A 15 1.20 -6.72 13.23
C ASP A 15 0.28 -6.93 12.01
N ILE A 16 -1.03 -6.87 12.22
CA ILE A 16 -2.00 -6.92 11.12
C ILE A 16 -1.86 -5.71 10.21
N MET A 17 -1.68 -4.51 10.75
CA MET A 17 -1.48 -3.31 9.96
C MET A 17 -0.26 -3.42 9.03
N LYS A 18 0.88 -3.95 9.53
CA LYS A 18 2.07 -4.20 8.69
C LYS A 18 1.77 -5.18 7.55
N LEU A 19 1.06 -6.27 7.85
CA LEU A 19 0.64 -7.26 6.85
C LEU A 19 -0.31 -6.69 5.80
N VAL A 20 -1.25 -5.85 6.23
CA VAL A 20 -2.21 -5.18 5.35
C VAL A 20 -1.48 -4.17 4.46
N LEU A 21 -0.57 -3.39 5.04
CA LEU A 21 0.25 -2.44 4.30
C LEU A 21 1.08 -3.12 3.22
N ASP A 22 1.73 -4.25 3.52
CA ASP A 22 2.52 -5.01 2.55
C ASP A 22 1.67 -5.41 1.33
N LYS A 23 0.48 -5.98 1.57
CA LYS A 23 -0.46 -6.35 0.50
C LYS A 23 -0.90 -5.15 -0.34
N PHE A 24 -1.04 -3.98 0.27
CA PHE A 24 -1.39 -2.77 -0.46
C PHE A 24 -0.19 -2.15 -1.21
N LEU A 25 1.02 -2.31 -0.69
CA LEU A 25 2.25 -1.90 -1.38
C LEU A 25 2.37 -2.63 -2.73
N TRP A 26 1.95 -3.89 -2.79
CA TRP A 26 1.89 -4.63 -4.06
C TRP A 26 1.04 -3.95 -5.14
N LEU A 27 0.01 -3.18 -4.80
CA LEU A 27 -0.76 -2.42 -5.79
C LEU A 27 0.08 -1.33 -6.46
N GLY A 28 0.80 -0.52 -5.67
CA GLY A 28 1.68 0.50 -6.21
C GLY A 28 2.80 -0.11 -7.06
N THR A 29 3.37 -1.22 -6.59
CA THR A 29 4.38 -2.00 -7.34
C THR A 29 3.82 -2.49 -8.68
N PHE A 30 2.58 -2.99 -8.70
CA PHE A 30 1.92 -3.43 -9.93
C PHE A 30 1.76 -2.29 -10.93
N PHE A 31 1.29 -1.11 -10.49
CA PHE A 31 1.14 0.05 -11.37
C PHE A 31 2.47 0.54 -11.95
N ILE A 32 3.53 0.57 -11.13
CA ILE A 32 4.87 0.95 -11.60
C ILE A 32 5.41 -0.10 -12.58
N GLY A 33 5.36 -1.38 -12.24
CA GLY A 33 5.85 -2.46 -13.10
C GLY A 33 5.13 -2.49 -14.45
N TRP A 34 3.81 -2.36 -14.44
CA TRP A 34 3.01 -2.26 -15.66
C TRP A 34 3.32 -1.00 -16.46
N GLY A 35 3.48 0.14 -15.79
CA GLY A 35 3.83 1.39 -16.43
C GLY A 35 5.20 1.33 -17.09
N LEU A 36 6.20 0.75 -16.42
CA LEU A 36 7.53 0.48 -16.99
C LEU A 36 7.44 -0.44 -18.21
N TYR A 37 6.69 -1.54 -18.11
CA TYR A 37 6.45 -2.43 -19.25
C TYR A 37 5.81 -1.69 -20.43
N SER A 38 4.85 -0.80 -20.17
CA SER A 38 4.19 0.01 -21.19
C SER A 38 5.16 0.98 -21.88
N VAL A 39 6.03 1.65 -21.09
CA VAL A 39 7.08 2.54 -21.62
C VAL A 39 8.01 1.79 -22.57
N MET A 40 8.36 0.54 -22.24
CA MET A 40 9.28 -0.27 -23.03
C MET A 40 8.66 -0.85 -24.31
N THR A 41 7.34 -1.01 -24.38
CA THR A 41 6.69 -1.81 -25.44
C THR A 41 5.73 -1.05 -26.33
N SER A 42 5.15 0.05 -25.86
CA SER A 42 4.00 0.67 -26.53
C SER A 42 4.06 2.19 -26.54
N ASP A 43 3.70 2.82 -25.43
CA ASP A 43 3.53 4.27 -25.35
C ASP A 43 4.18 4.82 -24.07
N PHE A 44 5.16 5.69 -24.29
CA PHE A 44 5.89 6.39 -23.23
C PHE A 44 4.95 7.23 -22.36
N THR A 45 4.01 7.96 -22.98
CA THR A 45 3.10 8.88 -22.28
C THR A 45 2.15 8.10 -21.39
N ALA A 46 1.50 7.07 -21.94
CA ALA A 46 0.59 6.22 -21.17
C ALA A 46 1.31 5.46 -20.05
N GLY A 47 2.54 4.98 -20.31
CA GLY A 47 3.38 4.34 -19.30
C GLY A 47 3.76 5.28 -18.17
N MET A 48 4.07 6.55 -18.47
CA MET A 48 4.38 7.56 -17.46
C MET A 48 3.20 7.89 -16.56
N TYR A 49 1.99 8.01 -17.11
CA TYR A 49 0.78 8.19 -16.28
C TYR A 49 0.57 7.02 -15.32
N ARG A 50 0.79 5.78 -15.77
CA ARG A 50 0.65 4.58 -14.90
C ARG A 50 1.69 4.54 -13.79
N ILE A 51 2.94 4.93 -14.08
CA ILE A 51 3.99 5.07 -13.06
C ILE A 51 3.63 6.17 -12.05
N LEU A 52 3.14 7.33 -12.52
CA LEU A 52 2.72 8.42 -11.66
C LEU A 52 1.62 7.99 -10.68
N VAL A 53 0.63 7.22 -11.16
CA VAL A 53 -0.41 6.64 -10.29
C VAL A 53 0.20 5.75 -9.22
N GLY A 54 1.14 4.86 -9.58
CA GLY A 54 1.83 3.99 -8.61
C GLY A 54 2.61 4.78 -7.55
N VAL A 55 3.27 5.87 -7.95
CA VAL A 55 3.98 6.77 -7.01
C VAL A 55 3.01 7.46 -6.05
N VAL A 56 1.88 7.97 -6.55
CA VAL A 56 0.84 8.59 -5.70
C VAL A 56 0.31 7.58 -4.69
N VAL A 57 0.06 6.34 -5.11
CA VAL A 57 -0.37 5.25 -4.21
C VAL A 57 0.65 5.04 -3.09
N PHE A 58 1.95 4.98 -3.41
CA PHE A 58 3.00 4.85 -2.39
C PHE A 58 3.08 6.03 -1.42
N ILE A 59 2.92 7.26 -1.90
CA ILE A 59 2.92 8.44 -1.04
C ILE A 59 1.76 8.38 -0.04
N VAL A 60 0.57 7.98 -0.50
CA VAL A 60 -0.60 7.81 0.37
C VAL A 60 -0.32 6.75 1.44
N PHE A 61 0.22 5.59 1.07
CA PHE A 61 0.55 4.53 2.03
C PHE A 61 1.66 4.93 2.98
N ALA A 62 2.71 5.61 2.52
CA ALA A 62 3.76 6.14 3.37
C ALA A 62 3.19 7.12 4.41
N GLY A 63 2.26 8.00 4.01
CA GLY A 63 1.56 8.89 4.93
C GLY A 63 0.75 8.14 5.99
N ILE A 64 0.08 7.04 5.63
CA ILE A 64 -0.63 6.19 6.59
C ILE A 64 0.36 5.55 7.58
N VAL A 65 1.47 4.97 7.09
CA VAL A 65 2.49 4.35 7.95
C VAL A 65 3.04 5.33 8.97
N VAL A 66 3.44 6.52 8.53
CA VAL A 66 4.05 7.51 9.41
C VAL A 66 3.10 7.91 10.52
N ARG A 67 1.83 8.17 10.20
CA ARG A 67 0.81 8.56 11.18
C ARG A 67 0.56 7.46 12.22
N GLU A 68 0.50 6.22 11.78
CA GLU A 68 0.28 5.07 12.67
C GLU A 68 1.52 4.74 13.51
N PHE A 69 2.72 4.90 12.93
CA PHE A 69 3.97 4.69 13.65
C PHE A 69 4.20 5.75 14.74
N GLU A 70 3.83 7.01 14.47
CA GLU A 70 3.87 8.09 15.46
C GLU A 70 2.85 7.90 16.60
N MET A 71 1.71 7.24 16.35
CA MET A 71 0.74 6.91 17.43
C MET A 71 1.23 5.82 18.37
N ILE A 72 2.16 4.97 17.93
CA ILE A 72 2.68 3.85 18.73
C ILE A 72 3.91 4.26 19.56
N ARG A 73 4.62 5.32 19.16
CA ARG A 73 5.76 5.87 19.89
C ARG A 73 5.33 6.68 21.10
#